data_AF-A0A7X2PTV7-F1
#
_entry.id   AF-A0A7X2PTV7-F1
#
_cell.length_a   1.000
_cell.length_b   1.000
_cell.length_c   1.000
_cell.angle_alpha   90.00
_cell.angle_beta   90.00
_cell.angle_gamma   90.00
#
_symmetry.space_group_name_H-M   'P 1'
#
loop_
_entity.id
_entity.type
_entity.pdbx_description
1 polymer ?
#
loop_
_entity_poly.entity_id
_entity_poly.type
_entity_poly.pdbx_seq_one_letter_code
_entity_poly.pdbx_strand_id
1 'polypeptide(L)'
;MTITCADLTDADPGLATFTSRLAEAVCVISTTDEVALEDAREKAVWVRSLKRDECAGLVLLPVSGGVSAAQAEHITGLPVCTIIRDSAHIQQLAAWIAQD
;
A
#
# COMPACT_ATOMS: atom_id res chain seq x y z
N MET A 1 -16.40 -4.87 12.15
CA MET A 1 -15.32 -5.29 11.24
C MET A 1 -14.06 -4.63 11.77
N THR A 2 -13.07 -5.37 12.26
CA THR A 2 -11.87 -4.77 12.89
C THR A 2 -10.81 -4.52 11.84
N ILE A 3 -10.43 -3.24 11.65
CA ILE A 3 -9.32 -2.84 10.79
C ILE A 3 -8.07 -2.75 11.66
N THR A 4 -7.07 -3.59 11.39
CA THR A 4 -5.76 -3.52 12.05
C THR A 4 -4.80 -2.73 11.17
N CYS A 5 -4.50 -1.51 11.59
CA CYS A 5 -3.43 -0.71 10.99
C CYS A 5 -2.13 -1.00 11.75
N ALA A 6 -1.13 -1.53 11.05
CA ALA A 6 0.21 -1.69 11.59
C ALA A 6 1.19 -0.93 10.71
N ASP A 7 1.93 -0.01 11.32
CA ASP A 7 3.12 0.54 10.68
C ASP A 7 4.22 -0.54 10.72
N LEU A 8 4.67 -0.96 9.55
CA LEU A 8 5.73 -1.95 9.40
C LEU A 8 7.07 -1.31 9.05
N THR A 9 7.17 0.02 9.09
CA THR A 9 8.43 0.75 8.95
C THR A 9 9.37 0.30 10.08
N ASP A 10 10.52 -0.26 9.70
CA ASP A 10 11.53 -0.84 10.62
C ASP A 10 11.04 -1.97 11.54
N ALA A 11 9.88 -2.57 11.25
CA ALA A 11 9.37 -3.69 12.04
C ALA A 11 10.28 -4.92 11.91
N ASP A 12 10.38 -5.70 12.99
CA ASP A 12 11.03 -7.00 12.94
C ASP A 12 10.40 -7.87 11.83
N PRO A 13 11.21 -8.56 10.99
CA PRO A 13 10.69 -9.36 9.88
C PRO A 13 9.65 -10.41 10.30
N GLY A 14 9.76 -10.95 11.51
CA GLY A 14 8.80 -11.90 12.08
C GLY A 14 7.46 -11.25 12.38
N LEU A 15 7.46 -10.05 12.99
CA LEU A 15 6.25 -9.27 13.25
C LEU A 15 5.56 -8.84 11.95
N ALA A 16 6.33 -8.33 10.98
CA ALA A 16 5.80 -7.94 9.68
C ALA A 16 5.16 -9.13 8.95
N THR A 17 5.79 -10.29 9.00
CA THR A 17 5.25 -11.53 8.41
C THR A 17 3.98 -12.00 9.12
N PHE A 18 3.96 -11.97 10.46
CA PHE A 18 2.80 -12.39 11.24
C PHE A 18 1.58 -11.51 10.96
N THR A 19 1.75 -10.19 11.02
CA THR A 19 0.67 -9.23 10.77
C THR A 19 0.10 -9.36 9.36
N SER A 20 0.96 -9.47 8.33
CA SER A 20 0.53 -9.67 6.94
C SER A 20 -0.17 -11.01 6.70
N ARG A 21 0.13 -12.04 7.50
CA ARG A 21 -0.57 -13.33 7.43
C ARG A 21 -1.97 -13.31 8.03
N LEU A 22 -2.24 -12.40 8.96
CA LEU A 22 -3.56 -12.25 9.57
C LEU A 22 -4.45 -11.27 8.80
N ALA A 23 -3.85 -10.41 7.98
CA ALA A 23 -4.59 -9.42 7.20
C ALA A 23 -5.47 -10.07 6.11
N GLU A 24 -6.69 -9.54 5.96
CA GLU A 24 -7.61 -9.90 4.86
C GLU A 24 -7.21 -9.24 3.54
N ALA A 25 -6.56 -8.06 3.60
CA ALA A 25 -6.02 -7.32 2.47
C ALA A 25 -4.72 -6.60 2.84
N VAL A 26 -3.84 -6.41 1.86
CA VAL A 26 -2.56 -5.70 2.03
C VAL A 26 -2.51 -4.54 1.03
N CYS A 27 -2.34 -3.32 1.52
CA CYS A 27 -2.17 -2.14 0.69
C CYS A 27 -0.72 -1.65 0.76
N VAL A 28 -0.07 -1.51 -0.40
CA VAL A 28 1.20 -0.79 -0.52
C VAL A 28 0.86 0.66 -0.84
N ILE A 29 1.37 1.60 -0.04
CA ILE A 29 1.17 3.03 -0.26
C ILE A 29 2.46 3.59 -0.84
N SER A 30 2.37 4.33 -1.95
CA SER A 30 3.53 4.96 -2.57
C SER A 30 3.15 6.27 -3.25
N THR A 31 4.12 7.17 -3.38
CA THR A 31 4.01 8.34 -4.25
C THR A 31 4.22 7.94 -5.71
N THR A 32 3.79 8.80 -6.64
CA THR A 32 3.93 8.51 -8.09
C THR A 32 5.31 8.84 -8.67
N ASP A 33 6.32 9.17 -7.86
CA ASP A 33 7.70 9.29 -8.34
C ASP A 33 8.35 7.90 -8.50
N GLU A 34 9.31 7.83 -9.42
CA GLU A 34 9.90 6.56 -9.85
C GLU A 34 10.70 5.86 -8.74
N VAL A 35 11.36 6.61 -7.87
CA VAL A 35 12.14 6.06 -6.75
C VAL A 35 11.22 5.36 -5.75
N ALA A 36 10.15 6.03 -5.33
CA ALA A 36 9.17 5.45 -4.42
C ALA A 36 8.44 4.23 -5.01
N LEU A 37 8.30 4.17 -6.34
CA LEU A 37 7.68 3.04 -7.02
C LEU A 37 8.61 1.82 -7.13
N GLU A 38 9.93 2.01 -7.23
CA GLU A 38 10.88 0.91 -7.12
C GLU A 38 10.90 0.32 -5.70
N ASP A 39 10.87 1.17 -4.67
CA ASP A 39 10.71 0.69 -3.29
C ASP A 39 9.38 -0.07 -3.11
N ALA A 40 8.29 0.44 -3.69
CA ALA A 40 6.99 -0.22 -3.69
C ALA A 40 7.02 -1.57 -4.44
N ARG A 41 7.83 -1.70 -5.49
CA ARG A 41 8.05 -2.96 -6.22
C ARG A 41 8.73 -4.00 -5.34
N GLU A 42 9.72 -3.62 -4.55
CA GLU A 42 10.35 -4.53 -3.59
C GLU A 42 9.34 -5.01 -2.53
N LYS A 43 8.49 -4.11 -2.03
CA LYS A 43 7.39 -4.48 -1.12
C LYS A 43 6.37 -5.40 -1.80
N ALA A 44 6.04 -5.16 -3.06
CA ALA A 44 5.15 -6.04 -3.83
C ALA A 44 5.72 -7.46 -3.95
N VAL A 45 7.02 -7.59 -4.24
CA VAL A 45 7.70 -8.89 -4.29
C VAL A 45 7.64 -9.59 -2.94
N TRP A 46 7.87 -8.86 -1.84
CA TRP A 46 7.73 -9.40 -0.50
C TRP A 46 6.30 -9.86 -0.21
N VAL A 47 5.27 -9.09 -0.55
CA VAL A 47 3.86 -9.49 -0.37
C VAL A 47 3.52 -10.74 -1.18
N ARG A 48 4.02 -10.86 -2.42
CA ARG A 48 3.86 -12.09 -3.23
C ARG A 48 4.53 -13.29 -2.56
N SER A 49 5.69 -13.11 -1.92
CA SER A 49 6.36 -14.21 -1.19
C SER A 49 5.52 -14.75 -0.02
N LEU A 50 4.58 -13.95 0.48
CA LEU A 50 3.62 -14.33 1.53
C LEU A 50 2.38 -15.06 0.98
N LYS A 51 2.28 -15.27 -0.35
CA LYS A 51 1.10 -15.81 -1.05
C LYS A 51 -0.17 -15.00 -0.80
N ARG A 52 -0.04 -13.67 -0.80
CA ARG A 52 -1.10 -12.69 -0.57
C ARG A 52 -1.33 -11.77 -1.77
N ASP A 53 -0.85 -12.16 -2.94
CA ASP A 53 -0.89 -11.41 -4.18
C ASP A 53 -2.33 -11.11 -4.65
N GLU A 54 -3.25 -12.04 -4.47
CA GLU A 54 -4.68 -11.86 -4.80
C GLU A 54 -5.39 -10.82 -3.90
N CYS A 55 -4.81 -10.53 -2.74
CA CYS A 55 -5.34 -9.58 -1.75
C CYS A 55 -4.49 -8.30 -1.65
N ALA A 56 -3.55 -8.09 -2.59
CA ALA A 56 -2.60 -6.99 -2.56
C ALA A 56 -2.98 -5.89 -3.55
N GLY A 57 -2.88 -4.63 -3.13
CA GLY A 57 -3.22 -3.47 -3.93
C GLY A 57 -2.30 -2.28 -3.72
N LEU A 58 -2.21 -1.41 -4.72
CA LEU A 58 -1.44 -0.17 -4.68
C LEU A 58 -2.35 1.03 -4.42
N VAL A 59 -1.94 1.87 -3.48
CA VAL A 59 -2.57 3.15 -3.14
C VAL A 59 -1.58 4.25 -3.52
N LEU A 60 -1.99 5.13 -4.43
CA LEU A 60 -1.10 6.15 -4.97
C LEU A 60 -1.37 7.53 -4.38
N LEU A 61 -0.30 8.22 -4.02
CA LEU A 61 -0.28 9.65 -3.72
C LEU A 61 0.39 10.40 -4.89
N PRO A 62 -0.37 11.12 -5.74
CA PRO A 62 0.21 11.82 -6.88
C PRO A 62 1.20 12.90 -6.46
N VAL A 63 2.32 12.97 -7.17
CA VAL A 63 3.27 14.08 -7.12
C VAL A 63 3.37 14.75 -8.48
N SER A 64 3.74 16.03 -8.49
CA SER A 64 3.91 16.78 -9.74
C SER A 64 4.98 16.14 -10.63
N GLY A 65 4.63 15.82 -11.88
CA GLY A 65 5.52 15.13 -12.81
C GLY A 65 5.70 13.63 -12.56
N GLY A 66 4.93 13.06 -11.63
CA GLY A 66 4.93 11.61 -11.39
C GLY A 66 4.29 10.81 -12.52
N VAL A 67 4.50 9.49 -12.48
CA VAL A 67 4.00 8.57 -13.49
C VAL A 67 2.49 8.34 -13.35
N SER A 68 1.87 7.89 -14.44
CA SER A 68 0.45 7.52 -14.44
C SER A 68 0.18 6.24 -13.63
N ALA A 69 -1.08 6.03 -13.23
CA ALA A 69 -1.49 4.80 -12.54
C ALA A 69 -1.14 3.54 -13.34
N ALA A 70 -1.36 3.52 -14.66
CA ALA A 70 -1.01 2.38 -15.51
C ALA A 70 0.50 2.10 -15.53
N GLN A 71 1.35 3.13 -15.48
CA GLN A 71 2.79 2.97 -15.35
C GLN A 71 3.18 2.45 -13.97
N ALA A 72 2.55 2.94 -12.90
CA ALA A 72 2.78 2.43 -11.55
C ALA A 72 2.37 0.95 -11.39
N GLU A 73 1.26 0.53 -12.00
CA GLU A 73 0.87 -0.89 -12.09
C GLU A 73 1.92 -1.71 -12.84
N HIS A 74 2.46 -1.18 -13.94
CA HIS A 74 3.50 -1.85 -14.71
C HIS A 74 4.80 -2.02 -13.92
N ILE A 75 5.23 -0.99 -13.18
CA ILE A 75 6.46 -1.00 -12.37
C ILE A 75 6.32 -1.98 -11.20
N THR A 76 5.24 -1.88 -10.44
CA THR A 76 5.05 -2.64 -9.19
C THR A 76 4.47 -4.04 -9.43
N GLY A 77 3.72 -4.22 -10.52
CA GLY A 77 2.89 -5.39 -10.80
C GLY A 77 1.74 -5.57 -9.79
N LEU A 78 1.34 -4.51 -9.09
CA LEU A 78 0.16 -4.47 -8.24
C LEU A 78 -0.95 -3.67 -8.93
N PRO A 79 -2.22 -4.06 -8.79
CA PRO A 79 -3.33 -3.25 -9.27
C PRO A 79 -3.45 -1.97 -8.45
N VAL A 80 -3.70 -0.84 -9.09
CA VAL A 80 -4.00 0.42 -8.40
C VAL A 80 -5.43 0.38 -7.90
N CYS A 81 -5.60 0.31 -6.58
CA CYS A 81 -6.90 0.28 -5.94
C CYS A 81 -7.51 1.67 -5.79
N THR A 82 -6.68 2.68 -5.48
CA THR A 82 -7.14 4.06 -5.33
C THR A 82 -6.02 5.07 -5.49
N ILE A 83 -6.40 6.29 -5.82
CA ILE A 83 -5.50 7.45 -5.94
C ILE A 83 -5.98 8.51 -4.95
N ILE A 84 -5.13 8.80 -3.98
CA ILE A 84 -5.39 9.79 -2.95
C ILE A 84 -4.84 11.13 -3.42
N ARG A 85 -5.71 11.97 -3.97
CA ARG A 85 -5.33 13.27 -4.55
C ARG A 85 -5.23 14.39 -3.52
N ASP A 86 -5.79 14.18 -2.34
CA ASP A 86 -5.86 15.18 -1.28
C ASP A 86 -5.63 14.49 0.08
N SER A 87 -4.68 15.00 0.85
CA SER A 87 -4.39 14.52 2.20
C SER A 87 -5.58 14.73 3.15
N ALA A 88 -6.49 15.67 2.86
CA ALA A 88 -7.73 15.84 3.59
C ALA A 88 -8.63 14.60 3.51
N HIS A 89 -8.63 13.88 2.38
CA HIS A 89 -9.39 12.63 2.24
C HIS A 89 -8.80 11.49 3.07
N ILE A 90 -7.48 11.48 3.30
CA ILE A 90 -6.83 10.51 4.21
C ILE A 90 -7.33 10.74 5.63
N GLN A 91 -7.32 11.99 6.09
CA GLN A 91 -7.77 12.34 7.43
C GLN A 91 -9.25 11.99 7.63
N GLN A 92 -10.08 12.23 6.63
CA GLN A 92 -11.49 11.89 6.67
C GLN A 92 -11.73 10.37 6.71
N LEU A 93 -10.99 9.59 5.91
CA LEU A 93 -11.04 8.14 5.95
C LEU A 93 -10.58 7.58 7.30
N ALA A 94 -9.47 8.10 7.84
CA ALA A 94 -8.96 7.70 9.14
C ALA A 94 -9.96 7.99 10.26
N ALA A 95 -10.64 9.14 10.21
CA ALA A 95 -11.68 9.49 11.16
C ALA A 95 -12.88 8.55 11.11
N TRP A 96 -13.28 8.08 9.91
CA TRP A 96 -14.34 7.09 9.76
C TRP A 96 -13.94 5.72 10.31
N ILE A 97 -12.72 5.26 9.99
CA ILE A 97 -12.19 3.99 10.50
C ILE A 97 -12.08 3.99 12.03
N ALA A 98 -11.75 5.14 12.64
CA ALA A 98 -11.62 5.25 14.09
C ALA A 98 -12.96 5.34 14.84
N GLN A 99 -14.09 5.51 14.15
CA GLN A 99 -15.43 5.63 14.73
C GLN A 99 -16.23 4.32 14.69
N ASP A 100 -15.75 3.31 13.97
CA ASP A 100 -16.33 1.96 13.83
C ASP A 100 -15.57 0.92 14.68
#